data_AF-A0A961WBE1-F1
#
_entry.id   AF-A0A961WBE1-F1
#
_cell.length_a   1.000
_cell.length_b   1.000
_cell.length_c   1.000
_cell.angle_alpha   90.00
_cell.angle_beta   90.00
_cell.angle_gamma   90.00
#
_symmetry.space_group_name_H-M   'P 1'
#
loop_
_entity.id
_entity.type
_entity.pdbx_description
1 polymer ?
#
loop_
_entity_poly.entity_id
_entity_poly.type
_entity_poly.pdbx_seq_one_letter_code
_entity_poly.pdbx_strand_id
1 'polypeptide(L)'
;MRRIATGGRGPLWLRAERQAAGRGRSGRSWSSPAGNLSATLLFEPGCAIEQAHQLSLVTGVAIFDAVVATFAEAGIAAPSGLRVKWPNDLMIGDAKLSGVLIESS
;
A
#
# COMPACT_ATOMS: atom_id res chain seq x y z
N MET A 1 -10.24 -4.70 9.10
CA MET A 1 -11.54 -5.27 9.56
C MET A 1 -11.49 -6.04 10.86
N ARG A 2 -10.87 -7.24 10.97
CA ARG A 2 -10.93 -8.04 12.21
C ARG A 2 -10.45 -7.29 13.47
N ARG A 3 -9.37 -6.51 13.36
CA ARG A 3 -8.86 -5.68 14.47
C ARG A 3 -9.83 -4.56 14.88
N ILE A 4 -10.50 -3.93 13.91
CA ILE A 4 -11.54 -2.91 14.18
C ILE A 4 -12.73 -3.55 14.88
N ALA A 5 -13.19 -4.71 14.38
CA ALA A 5 -14.32 -5.45 14.96
C ALA A 5 -14.07 -5.90 16.41
N THR A 6 -12.82 -6.07 16.82
CA THR A 6 -12.43 -6.37 18.21
C THR A 6 -12.10 -5.12 19.03
N GLY A 7 -12.52 -3.93 18.58
CA GLY A 7 -12.30 -2.66 19.29
C GLY A 7 -10.90 -2.04 19.13
N GLY A 8 -10.08 -2.55 18.21
CA GLY A 8 -8.76 -1.99 17.93
C GLY A 8 -8.86 -0.59 17.35
N ARG A 9 -8.07 0.33 17.91
CA ARG A 9 -7.94 1.72 17.45
C ARG A 9 -6.54 1.96 16.90
N GLY A 10 -6.43 2.84 15.91
CA GLY A 10 -5.15 3.28 15.35
C GLY A 10 -4.54 4.49 16.09
N PRO A 11 -3.37 4.99 15.64
CA PRO A 11 -2.59 4.48 14.51
C PRO A 11 -1.87 3.17 14.86
N LEU A 12 -2.04 2.15 14.03
CA LEU A 12 -1.42 0.83 14.21
C LEU A 12 -0.95 0.26 12.88
N TRP A 13 0.33 -0.09 12.81
CA TRP A 13 0.87 -0.86 11.70
C TRP A 13 0.80 -2.35 11.97
N LEU A 14 0.29 -3.09 11.00
CA LEU A 14 0.30 -4.55 10.96
C LEU A 14 1.16 -4.97 9.78
N ARG A 15 2.20 -5.74 10.03
CA ARG A 15 3.02 -6.36 8.99
C ARG A 15 2.78 -7.87 8.99
N ALA A 16 2.73 -8.46 7.81
CA ALA A 16 2.74 -9.90 7.62
C ALA A 16 3.93 -10.28 6.73
N GLU A 17 4.66 -11.33 7.12
CA GLU A 17 5.68 -11.92 6.26
C GLU A 17 5.06 -12.64 5.05
N ARG A 18 3.85 -13.18 5.24
CA ARG A 18 3.06 -13.83 4.19
C ARG A 18 1.57 -13.65 4.45
N GLN A 19 0.81 -13.31 3.40
CA GLN A 19 -0.65 -13.33 3.44
C GLN A 19 -1.18 -14.60 2.77
N ALA A 20 -1.83 -15.47 3.53
CA ALA A 20 -2.40 -16.72 2.99
C ALA A 20 -3.63 -16.46 2.09
N ALA A 21 -4.35 -15.37 2.33
CA ALA A 21 -5.54 -14.96 1.58
C ALA A 21 -5.50 -13.45 1.33
N GLY A 22 -4.43 -12.98 0.68
CA GLY A 22 -4.28 -11.58 0.30
C GLY A 22 -5.41 -11.13 -0.62
N ARG A 23 -5.92 -9.92 -0.40
CA ARG A 23 -6.98 -9.33 -1.21
C ARG A 23 -6.49 -8.05 -1.89
N GLY A 24 -6.80 -7.94 -3.17
CA GLY A 24 -6.76 -6.71 -3.92
C GLY A 24 -8.15 -6.09 -4.06
N ARG A 25 -8.23 -5.01 -4.84
CA ARG A 25 -9.50 -4.34 -5.15
C ARG A 25 -10.46 -5.28 -5.89
N SER A 26 -11.75 -5.01 -5.74
CA SER A 26 -12.83 -5.76 -6.39
C SER A 26 -12.76 -7.27 -6.12
N GLY A 27 -12.24 -7.67 -4.95
CA GLY A 27 -12.16 -9.06 -4.53
C GLY A 27 -11.09 -9.91 -5.25
N ARG A 28 -10.23 -9.32 -6.07
CA ARG A 28 -9.16 -10.06 -6.75
C ARG A 28 -8.16 -10.62 -5.74
N SER A 29 -7.65 -11.82 -5.98
CA SER A 29 -6.59 -12.41 -5.17
C SER A 29 -5.31 -11.56 -5.27
N TRP A 30 -4.64 -11.37 -4.13
CA TRP A 30 -3.34 -10.72 -4.04
C TRP A 30 -2.29 -11.75 -3.60
N SER A 31 -1.24 -11.91 -4.41
CA SER A 31 -0.12 -12.78 -4.09
C SER A 31 0.87 -12.04 -3.18
N SER A 32 1.25 -12.67 -2.06
CA SER A 32 2.21 -12.15 -1.09
C SER A 32 3.34 -13.17 -0.88
N PRO A 33 4.29 -13.29 -1.83
CA PRO A 33 5.46 -14.15 -1.64
C PRO A 33 6.34 -13.63 -0.49
N ALA A 34 7.14 -14.52 0.09
CA ALA A 34 8.11 -14.16 1.12
C ALA A 34 9.14 -13.16 0.56
N GLY A 35 9.57 -12.21 1.39
CA GLY A 35 10.49 -11.13 1.01
C GLY A 35 9.78 -9.81 0.65
N ASN A 36 8.48 -9.82 0.35
CA ASN A 36 7.72 -8.61 0.11
C ASN A 36 7.29 -7.91 1.41
N LEU A 37 7.08 -6.59 1.33
CA LEU A 37 6.43 -5.82 2.39
C LEU A 37 4.92 -5.88 2.24
N SER A 38 4.27 -6.72 3.06
CA SER A 38 2.82 -6.74 3.20
C SER A 38 2.44 -6.06 4.51
N ALA A 39 1.85 -4.87 4.41
CA ALA A 39 1.53 -4.04 5.58
C ALA A 39 0.12 -3.41 5.49
N THR A 40 -0.46 -3.11 6.65
CA THR A 40 -1.72 -2.38 6.78
C THR A 40 -1.58 -1.34 7.88
N LEU A 41 -1.93 -0.10 7.56
CA LEU A 41 -2.09 0.96 8.55
C LEU A 41 -3.56 1.07 8.92
N LEU A 42 -3.87 0.80 10.18
CA LEU A 42 -5.16 1.13 10.78
C LEU A 42 -5.06 2.51 11.41
N PHE A 43 -5.90 3.45 11.00
CA PHE A 43 -5.97 4.79 11.56
C PHE A 43 -7.34 5.42 11.29
N GLU A 44 -7.65 6.50 12.01
CA GLU A 44 -8.83 7.33 11.76
C GLU A 44 -8.42 8.50 10.86
N PRO A 45 -8.93 8.57 9.61
CA PRO A 45 -8.60 9.67 8.74
C PRO A 45 -9.32 10.94 9.24
N GLY A 46 -8.59 12.06 9.33
CA GLY A 46 -9.15 13.36 9.68
C GLY A 46 -9.99 14.01 8.56
N CYS A 47 -10.64 13.20 7.71
CA CYS A 47 -11.44 13.65 6.57
C CYS A 47 -12.76 12.86 6.49
N ALA A 48 -13.69 13.37 5.68
CA ALA A 48 -14.96 12.69 5.45
C ALA A 48 -14.75 11.38 4.67
N ILE A 49 -15.62 10.39 4.89
CA ILE A 49 -15.47 9.05 4.30
C ILE A 49 -15.49 9.08 2.77
N GLU A 50 -16.25 10.01 2.20
CA GLU A 50 -16.35 10.26 0.77
C GLU A 50 -15.01 10.72 0.18
N GLN A 51 -14.13 11.31 0.98
CA GLN A 51 -12.81 11.77 0.59
C GLN A 51 -11.72 10.71 0.82
N ALA A 52 -12.00 9.66 1.59
CA ALA A 52 -11.02 8.64 1.95
C ALA A 52 -10.42 7.92 0.73
N HIS A 53 -11.12 7.87 -0.40
CA HIS A 53 -10.58 7.32 -1.65
C HIS A 53 -9.32 8.05 -2.14
N GLN A 54 -9.16 9.33 -1.81
CA GLN A 54 -7.97 10.14 -2.15
C GLN A 54 -6.72 9.63 -1.43
N LEU A 55 -6.86 8.92 -0.31
CA LEU A 55 -5.74 8.28 0.39
C LEU A 55 -5.01 7.27 -0.48
N SER A 56 -5.68 6.68 -1.48
CA SER A 56 -5.02 5.80 -2.45
C SER A 56 -3.95 6.55 -3.25
N LEU A 57 -4.24 7.80 -3.66
CA LEU A 57 -3.28 8.65 -4.37
C LEU A 57 -2.15 9.09 -3.43
N VAL A 58 -2.49 9.58 -2.23
CA VAL A 58 -1.50 10.00 -1.22
C VAL A 58 -0.55 8.85 -0.89
N THR A 59 -1.08 7.64 -0.69
CA THR A 59 -0.27 6.45 -0.43
C THR A 59 0.58 6.07 -1.63
N GLY A 60 0.05 6.18 -2.86
CA GLY A 60 0.82 5.93 -4.09
C GLY A 60 2.04 6.84 -4.22
N VAL A 61 1.89 8.14 -3.94
CA VAL A 61 3.00 9.11 -3.92
C VAL A 61 3.99 8.79 -2.80
N ALA A 62 3.51 8.51 -1.59
CA ALA A 62 4.38 8.16 -0.47
C ALA A 62 5.22 6.90 -0.73
N ILE A 63 4.64 5.87 -1.38
CA ILE A 63 5.39 4.66 -1.76
C ILE A 63 6.40 4.99 -2.86
N PHE A 64 6.04 5.83 -3.84
CA PHE A 64 6.99 6.28 -4.86
C PHE A 64 8.21 6.95 -4.23
N ASP A 65 7.99 7.92 -3.33
CA ASP A 65 9.06 8.64 -2.64
C ASP A 65 9.90 7.71 -1.77
N ALA A 66 9.27 6.79 -1.05
CA ALA A 66 9.97 5.80 -0.23
C ALA A 66 10.86 4.87 -1.08
N VAL A 67 10.40 4.45 -2.26
CA VAL A 67 11.21 3.65 -3.19
C VAL A 67 12.40 4.47 -3.69
N VAL A 68 12.19 5.72 -4.13
CA VAL A 68 13.28 6.60 -4.59
C VAL A 68 14.33 6.79 -3.49
N ALA A 69 13.90 7.07 -2.25
CA ALA A 69 14.80 7.22 -1.11
C ALA A 69 15.59 5.92 -0.83
N THR A 70 14.92 4.76 -0.87
CA THR A 70 15.57 3.46 -0.65
C THR A 70 16.68 3.18 -1.68
N PHE A 71 16.45 3.51 -2.95
CA PHE A 71 17.47 3.37 -4.00
C PHE A 71 18.64 4.34 -3.76
N ALA A 72 18.35 5.59 -3.41
CA ALA A 72 19.37 6.59 -3.13
C ALA A 72 20.25 6.21 -1.94
N GLU A 73 19.66 5.69 -0.86
CA GLU A 73 20.38 5.17 0.32
C GLU A 73 21.30 3.99 -0.03
N ALA A 74 20.91 3.17 -0.99
CA ALA A 74 21.74 2.10 -1.53
C ALA A 74 22.84 2.59 -2.50
N GLY A 75 22.90 3.89 -2.81
CA GLY A 75 23.81 4.45 -3.80
C GLY A 75 23.45 4.07 -5.25
N ILE A 76 22.20 3.72 -5.51
CA ILE A 76 21.70 3.27 -6.80
C ILE A 76 20.74 4.32 -7.37
N ALA A 77 20.82 4.57 -8.68
CA ALA A 77 19.83 5.42 -9.34
C ALA A 77 18.43 4.78 -9.27
N ALA A 78 17.40 5.61 -9.07
CA ALA A 78 16.02 5.14 -9.11
C ALA A 78 15.71 4.47 -10.47
N PRO A 79 14.92 3.40 -10.49
CA PRO A 79 14.66 2.64 -11.71
C PRO A 79 13.94 3.49 -12.76
N SER A 80 14.37 3.39 -14.02
CA SER A 80 13.70 4.05 -15.13
C SER A 80 12.27 3.53 -15.29
N GLY A 81 11.33 4.45 -15.55
CA GLY A 81 9.92 4.09 -15.70
C GLY A 81 9.17 3.78 -14.41
N LEU A 82 9.75 4.06 -13.23
CA LEU A 82 9.02 4.11 -11.96
C LEU A 82 7.88 5.14 -12.09
N ARG A 83 6.64 4.73 -11.86
CA ARG A 83 5.47 5.63 -11.93
C ARG A 83 4.27 5.11 -11.15
N VAL A 84 3.47 6.04 -10.65
CA VAL A 84 2.15 5.72 -10.10
C VAL A 84 1.16 5.54 -11.25
N LYS A 85 0.64 4.31 -11.40
CA LYS A 85 -0.50 4.00 -12.25
C LYS A 85 -1.77 4.18 -11.42
N TRP A 86 -2.49 5.27 -11.70
CA TRP A 86 -3.76 5.56 -11.05
C TRP A 86 -4.75 4.40 -11.25
N PRO A 87 -5.51 3.98 -10.21
CA PRO A 87 -5.69 4.68 -8.93
C PRO A 87 -4.78 4.25 -7.78
N ASN A 88 -4.05 3.14 -7.89
CA ASN A 88 -3.55 2.45 -6.70
C ASN A 88 -2.33 1.55 -6.93
N ASP A 89 -1.70 1.61 -8.10
CA ASP A 89 -0.60 0.71 -8.44
C ASP A 89 0.69 1.50 -8.67
N LEU A 90 1.81 0.99 -8.15
CA LEU A 90 3.14 1.49 -8.48
C LEU A 90 3.77 0.55 -9.50
N MET A 91 4.34 1.10 -10.57
CA MET A 91 4.87 0.35 -11.71
C MET A 91 6.35 0.66 -11.93
N ILE A 92 7.10 -0.31 -12.45
CA ILE A 92 8.40 -0.11 -13.12
C ILE A 92 8.26 -0.69 -14.52
N GLY A 93 8.34 0.15 -15.57
CA GLY A 93 7.99 -0.29 -16.92
C GLY A 93 6.56 -0.87 -16.93
N ASP A 94 6.33 -2.05 -17.47
CA ASP A 94 4.99 -2.67 -17.46
C ASP A 94 4.74 -3.61 -16.27
N ALA A 95 5.73 -3.77 -15.39
CA ALA A 95 5.63 -4.61 -14.22
C ALA A 95 5.07 -3.84 -13.01
N LYS A 96 4.12 -4.46 -12.31
CA LYS A 96 3.57 -3.92 -11.06
C LYS A 96 4.52 -4.19 -9.91
N LEU A 97 4.98 -3.13 -9.26
CA LEU A 97 5.85 -3.16 -8.10
C LEU A 97 5.05 -3.25 -6.79
N SER A 98 3.97 -2.47 -6.67
CA SER A 98 3.14 -2.41 -5.47
C SER A 98 1.68 -2.13 -5.80
N GLY A 99 0.79 -2.46 -4.87
CA GLY A 99 -0.64 -2.17 -4.93
C GLY A 99 -1.15 -1.67 -3.59
N VAL A 100 -2.00 -0.64 -3.63
CA VAL A 100 -2.67 -0.07 -2.45
C VAL A 100 -4.14 -0.50 -2.44
N LEU A 101 -4.65 -0.79 -1.25
CA LEU A 101 -6.05 -1.05 -0.98
C LEU A 101 -6.50 -0.20 0.20
N ILE A 102 -7.53 0.63 -0.01
CA ILE A 102 -8.19 1.41 1.04
C ILE A 102 -9.50 0.69 1.38
N GLU A 103 -9.69 0.35 2.66
CA GLU A 103 -10.91 -0.25 3.20
C GLU A 103 -11.38 0.58 4.40
N SER A 104 -12.69 0.68 4.60
CA SER A 104 -13.35 1.32 5.75
C SER A 104 -14.42 0.40 6.32
N SER A 105 -14.82 0.65 7.58
CA SER A 105 -15.82 -0.11 8.34
C SER A 105 -16.98 0.74 8.80
#